data_AF-A0A835T2A1-F1
#
_entry.id   AF-A0A835T2A1-F1
#
_cell.length_a   1.000
_cell.length_b   1.000
_cell.length_c   1.000
_cell.angle_alpha   90.00
_cell.angle_beta   90.00
_cell.angle_gamma   90.00
#
_symmetry.space_group_name_H-M   'P 1'
#
loop_
_entity.id
_entity.type
_entity.pdbx_description
1 polymer ?
#
loop_
_entity_poly.entity_id
_entity_poly.type
_entity_poly.pdbx_seq_one_letter_code
_entity_poly.pdbx_strand_id
1 'polypeptide(L)'
;MTQDDGSGKKSESSGRLPAVVVYHDIFNLVFIFWLNIANFLFLRTGQHFFMFFYSTMVYFVADLLYVAIVPRSVKSPMVILIHHVITALYLLIPYHYPNYGWCMSYCMLVEINTWLLIAKRTIRVPVVNQLLEAAFYISWVLLRNIFYPYLIFVFYRQWQEETRISGTPWNAIGITPIFQVALTGLNYYWTLSLVMKPSKKKQL
;
A
#
# COMPACT_ATOMS: atom_id res chain seq x y z
N MET A 1 50.99 33.77 6.57
CA MET A 1 49.94 33.44 7.56
C MET A 1 48.69 34.16 7.11
N THR A 2 48.01 33.59 6.11
CA THR A 2 46.79 34.14 5.50
C THR A 2 45.64 33.29 5.99
N GLN A 3 44.68 33.95 6.63
CA GLN A 3 43.44 33.35 7.11
C GLN A 3 42.68 32.72 5.93
N ASP A 4 42.17 31.51 6.18
CA ASP A 4 41.37 30.73 5.26
C ASP A 4 39.91 30.91 5.67
N ASP A 5 39.22 31.82 4.99
CA ASP A 5 37.84 32.21 5.26
C ASP A 5 36.91 31.11 4.78
N GLY A 6 36.64 30.17 5.69
CA GLY A 6 35.62 29.13 5.56
C GLY A 6 34.22 29.70 5.40
N SER A 7 33.88 30.16 4.19
CA SER A 7 32.50 30.42 3.78
C SER A 7 31.89 29.11 3.26
N GLY A 8 31.45 28.29 4.21
CA GLY A 8 30.64 27.11 3.94
C GLY A 8 29.40 27.50 3.15
N LYS A 9 29.38 27.09 1.87
CA LYS A 9 28.17 27.09 1.03
C LYS A 9 27.07 26.33 1.78
N LYS A 10 26.11 27.06 2.35
CA LYS A 10 24.78 26.52 2.68
C LYS A 10 24.20 26.02 1.37
N SER A 11 24.35 24.73 1.08
CA SER A 11 23.61 24.10 -0.01
C SER A 11 22.14 24.22 0.35
N GLU A 12 21.43 25.09 -0.36
CA GLU A 12 19.98 25.05 -0.43
C GLU A 12 19.59 23.61 -0.77
N SER A 13 19.08 22.87 0.22
CA SER A 13 18.53 21.55 -0.03
C SER A 13 17.27 21.77 -0.86
N SER A 14 17.43 21.77 -2.18
CA SER A 14 16.32 21.92 -3.11
C SER A 14 15.24 20.94 -2.70
N GLY A 15 13.97 21.36 -2.67
CA GLY A 15 12.80 20.52 -2.35
C GLY A 15 12.55 19.38 -3.35
N ARG A 16 13.60 18.84 -3.96
CA ARG A 16 13.62 17.67 -4.82
C ARG A 16 13.83 16.44 -3.94
N LEU A 17 13.03 15.42 -4.20
CA LEU A 17 13.21 14.13 -3.54
C LEU A 17 14.56 13.53 -3.95
N PRO A 18 15.22 12.76 -3.06
CA PRO A 18 16.39 11.99 -3.44
C PRO A 18 16.10 11.11 -4.67
N ALA A 19 17.05 10.98 -5.60
CA ALA A 19 16.85 10.22 -6.84
C ALA A 19 16.35 8.79 -6.59
N VAL A 20 16.86 8.16 -5.53
CA VAL A 20 16.45 6.81 -5.10
C VAL A 20 14.95 6.70 -4.76
N VAL A 21 14.36 7.75 -4.19
CA VAL A 21 12.92 7.83 -3.91
C VAL A 21 12.18 8.02 -5.23
N VAL A 22 12.68 8.89 -6.11
CA VAL A 22 12.03 9.15 -7.41
C VAL A 22 11.96 7.87 -8.27
N TYR A 23 13.02 7.08 -8.34
CA TYR A 23 13.02 5.83 -9.12
C TYR A 23 12.03 4.81 -8.57
N HIS A 24 11.98 4.65 -7.25
CA HIS A 24 11.00 3.80 -6.58
C HIS A 24 9.57 4.28 -6.83
N ASP A 25 9.33 5.59 -6.80
CA ASP A 25 8.03 6.19 -7.03
C ASP A 25 7.54 5.98 -8.47
N ILE A 26 8.44 6.09 -9.46
CA ILE A 26 8.11 5.83 -10.87
C ILE A 26 7.79 4.35 -11.07
N PHE A 27 8.60 3.44 -10.52
CA PHE A 27 8.32 2.00 -10.53
C PHE A 27 6.91 1.72 -9.98
N ASN A 28 6.61 2.22 -8.79
CA ASN A 28 5.31 2.00 -8.16
C ASN A 28 4.15 2.65 -8.93
N LEU A 29 4.34 3.83 -9.55
CA LEU A 29 3.29 4.44 -10.37
C LEU A 29 2.87 3.57 -11.55
N VAL A 30 3.84 2.95 -12.23
CA VAL A 30 3.58 2.10 -13.39
C VAL A 30 2.95 0.78 -12.96
N PHE A 31 3.58 0.08 -12.02
CA PHE A 31 3.14 -1.25 -11.63
C PHE A 31 1.83 -1.22 -10.85
N ILE A 32 1.66 -0.32 -9.88
CA ILE A 32 0.39 -0.23 -9.13
C ILE A 32 -0.76 0.21 -10.06
N PHE A 33 -0.50 1.05 -11.07
CA PHE A 33 -1.51 1.38 -12.07
C PHE A 33 -1.99 0.13 -12.83
N TRP A 34 -1.05 -0.69 -13.30
CA TRP A 34 -1.35 -1.98 -13.91
C TRP A 34 -2.14 -2.91 -12.98
N LEU A 35 -1.74 -3.01 -11.71
CA LEU A 35 -2.46 -3.83 -10.72
C LEU A 35 -3.90 -3.36 -10.52
N ASN A 36 -4.14 -2.05 -10.48
CA ASN A 36 -5.50 -1.52 -10.37
C ASN A 36 -6.34 -1.89 -11.60
N ILE A 37 -5.78 -1.81 -12.82
CA ILE A 37 -6.46 -2.25 -14.04
C ILE A 37 -6.79 -3.74 -13.97
N ALA A 38 -5.81 -4.60 -13.64
CA ALA A 38 -6.01 -6.04 -13.52
C ALA A 38 -7.07 -6.37 -12.46
N ASN A 39 -7.05 -5.66 -11.32
CA ASN A 39 -8.05 -5.79 -10.26
C ASN A 39 -9.46 -5.44 -10.75
N PHE A 40 -9.63 -4.29 -11.42
CA PHE A 40 -10.93 -3.87 -11.95
C PHE A 40 -11.45 -4.81 -13.03
N LEU A 41 -10.59 -5.32 -13.91
CA LEU A 41 -10.96 -6.32 -14.91
C LEU A 41 -11.48 -7.60 -14.23
N PHE A 42 -10.79 -8.08 -13.20
CA PHE A 42 -11.24 -9.24 -12.43
C PHE A 42 -12.56 -8.96 -11.69
N LEU A 43 -12.72 -7.82 -11.00
CA LEU A 43 -13.99 -7.45 -10.35
C LEU A 43 -15.16 -7.42 -11.33
N ARG A 44 -14.94 -6.90 -12.53
CA ARG A 44 -16.00 -6.71 -13.53
C ARG A 44 -16.40 -8.02 -14.21
N THR A 45 -15.43 -8.88 -14.49
CA THR A 45 -15.63 -10.05 -15.37
C THR A 45 -15.62 -11.38 -14.62
N GLY A 46 -15.02 -11.43 -13.43
CA GLY A 46 -14.67 -12.68 -12.74
C GLY A 46 -13.59 -13.50 -13.46
N GLN A 47 -13.04 -13.01 -14.56
CA GLN A 47 -12.06 -13.72 -15.40
C GLN A 47 -10.63 -13.26 -15.11
N HIS A 48 -9.66 -14.06 -15.56
CA HIS A 48 -8.23 -13.74 -15.48
C HIS A 48 -7.66 -13.62 -14.06
N PHE A 49 -8.25 -14.32 -13.08
CA PHE A 49 -7.76 -14.34 -11.70
C PHE A 49 -6.26 -14.63 -11.60
N PHE A 50 -5.75 -15.65 -12.30
CA PHE A 50 -4.32 -16.00 -12.23
C PHE A 50 -3.40 -14.90 -12.78
N MET A 51 -3.79 -14.22 -13.85
CA MET A 51 -3.02 -13.09 -14.38
C MET A 51 -2.98 -11.93 -13.36
N PHE A 52 -4.11 -11.64 -12.72
CA PHE A 52 -4.17 -10.66 -11.62
C PHE A 52 -3.29 -11.10 -10.44
N PHE A 53 -3.46 -12.33 -9.96
CA PHE A 53 -2.68 -12.91 -8.86
C PHE A 53 -1.17 -12.86 -9.11
N TYR A 54 -0.70 -13.39 -10.24
CA TYR A 54 0.73 -13.41 -10.55
C TYR A 54 1.29 -12.01 -10.71
N SER A 55 0.56 -11.08 -11.35
CA SER A 55 0.97 -9.68 -11.44
C SER A 55 1.15 -9.06 -10.05
N THR A 56 0.18 -9.29 -9.17
CA THR A 56 0.23 -8.80 -7.78
C THR A 56 1.39 -9.42 -7.01
N MET A 57 1.55 -10.74 -7.05
CA MET A 57 2.61 -11.44 -6.33
C MET A 57 4.01 -10.99 -6.79
N VAL A 58 4.23 -10.91 -8.12
CA VAL A 58 5.49 -10.43 -8.69
C VAL A 58 5.79 -9.01 -8.23
N TYR A 59 4.80 -8.11 -8.23
CA TYR A 59 4.97 -6.76 -7.71
C TYR A 59 5.34 -6.75 -6.22
N PHE A 60 4.60 -7.45 -5.36
CA PHE A 60 4.87 -7.45 -3.92
C PHE A 60 6.26 -8.00 -3.59
N VAL A 61 6.71 -9.04 -4.29
CA VAL A 61 8.07 -9.60 -4.15
C VAL A 61 9.12 -8.64 -4.68
N ALA A 62 8.91 -8.05 -5.86
CA ALA A 62 9.87 -7.10 -6.44
C ALA A 62 10.04 -5.86 -5.55
N ASP A 63 8.94 -5.29 -5.04
CA ASP A 63 8.98 -4.13 -4.16
C ASP A 63 9.59 -4.45 -2.78
N LEU A 64 9.30 -5.65 -2.24
CA LEU A 64 9.94 -6.15 -1.03
C LEU A 64 11.46 -6.23 -1.20
N LEU A 65 11.93 -6.81 -2.31
CA LEU A 65 13.36 -6.90 -2.61
C LEU A 65 13.98 -5.51 -2.82
N TYR A 66 13.29 -4.61 -3.53
CA TYR A 66 13.75 -3.24 -3.73
C TYR A 66 13.96 -2.54 -2.38
N VAL A 67 12.94 -2.55 -1.50
CA VAL A 67 12.99 -1.89 -0.19
C VAL A 67 14.02 -2.54 0.73
N ALA A 68 14.22 -3.85 0.64
CA ALA A 68 15.25 -4.56 1.42
C ALA A 68 16.68 -4.14 1.01
N ILE A 69 16.93 -4.02 -0.30
CA ILE A 69 18.25 -3.61 -0.83
C ILE A 69 18.46 -2.10 -0.64
N VAL A 70 17.40 -1.31 -0.77
CA VAL A 70 17.46 0.15 -0.80
C VAL A 70 16.51 0.78 0.22
N PRO A 71 16.74 0.59 1.54
CA PRO A 71 15.79 0.99 2.59
C PRO A 71 15.54 2.50 2.69
N ARG A 72 16.38 3.32 2.05
CA ARG A 72 16.23 4.79 1.98
C ARG A 72 15.19 5.25 0.93
N SER A 73 14.65 4.34 0.11
CA SER A 73 13.60 4.67 -0.87
C SER A 73 12.28 5.06 -0.21
N VAL A 74 12.07 4.63 1.04
CA VAL A 74 10.83 4.82 1.81
C VAL A 74 11.13 5.32 3.22
N LYS A 75 10.12 5.92 3.87
CA LYS A 75 10.29 6.50 5.22
C LYS A 75 10.41 5.46 6.33
N SER A 76 9.66 4.36 6.22
CA SER A 76 9.55 3.32 7.25
C SER A 76 9.77 1.94 6.62
N PRO A 77 11.01 1.60 6.24
CA PRO A 77 11.31 0.39 5.46
C PRO A 77 10.86 -0.89 6.16
N MET A 78 11.08 -1.02 7.48
CA MET A 78 10.67 -2.22 8.22
C MET A 78 9.17 -2.45 8.24
N VAL A 79 8.38 -1.37 8.39
CA VAL A 79 6.91 -1.46 8.38
C VAL A 79 6.42 -1.92 7.00
N ILE A 80 7.05 -1.43 5.93
CA ILE A 80 6.74 -1.83 4.56
C ILE A 80 7.16 -3.28 4.33
N LEU A 81 8.36 -3.70 4.71
CA LEU A 81 8.80 -5.10 4.56
C LEU A 81 7.82 -6.07 5.26
N ILE A 82 7.43 -5.79 6.50
CA ILE A 82 6.43 -6.59 7.23
C ILE A 82 5.09 -6.61 6.50
N HIS A 83 4.62 -5.45 6.02
CA HIS A 83 3.40 -5.35 5.23
C HIS A 83 3.45 -6.24 3.97
N HIS A 84 4.55 -6.20 3.21
CA HIS A 84 4.72 -7.00 2.00
C HIS A 84 4.76 -8.50 2.31
N VAL A 85 5.43 -8.91 3.39
CA VAL A 85 5.45 -10.32 3.83
C VAL A 85 4.05 -10.79 4.20
N ILE A 86 3.35 -10.04 5.06
CA ILE A 86 1.97 -10.39 5.47
C ILE A 86 1.05 -10.43 4.25
N THR A 87 1.14 -9.45 3.35
CA THR A 87 0.30 -9.39 2.16
C THR A 87 0.58 -10.55 1.21
N ALA A 88 1.86 -10.86 0.95
CA ALA A 88 2.23 -12.00 0.11
C ALA A 88 1.72 -13.33 0.66
N LEU A 89 1.86 -13.56 1.98
CA LEU A 89 1.29 -14.75 2.63
C LEU A 89 -0.23 -14.78 2.54
N TYR A 90 -0.88 -13.62 2.68
CA TYR A 90 -2.33 -13.51 2.60
C TYR A 90 -2.86 -13.86 1.20
N LEU A 91 -2.15 -13.45 0.14
CA LEU A 91 -2.50 -13.76 -1.24
C LEU A 91 -2.46 -15.26 -1.57
N LEU A 92 -1.76 -16.08 -0.77
CA LEU A 92 -1.74 -17.53 -0.97
C LEU A 92 -3.10 -18.18 -0.76
N ILE A 93 -3.99 -17.58 0.05
CA ILE A 93 -5.34 -18.10 0.28
C ILE A 93 -6.14 -18.15 -1.03
N PRO A 94 -6.39 -17.04 -1.74
CA PRO A 94 -7.14 -17.10 -2.99
C PRO A 94 -6.39 -17.82 -4.12
N TYR A 95 -5.07 -18.02 -4.03
CA TYR A 95 -4.35 -18.91 -4.95
C TYR A 95 -4.76 -20.38 -4.78
N HIS A 96 -4.77 -20.87 -3.54
CA HIS A 96 -5.16 -22.25 -3.22
C HIS A 96 -6.69 -22.46 -3.21
N TYR A 97 -7.44 -21.39 -2.97
CA TYR A 97 -8.90 -21.39 -2.91
C TYR A 97 -9.46 -20.28 -3.83
N PRO A 98 -9.47 -20.49 -5.17
CA PRO A 98 -9.85 -19.44 -6.14
C PRO A 98 -11.27 -18.89 -5.98
N ASN A 99 -12.17 -19.60 -5.31
CA ASN A 99 -13.50 -19.11 -4.95
C ASN A 99 -13.44 -17.87 -4.02
N TYR A 100 -12.32 -17.63 -3.34
CA TYR A 100 -12.06 -16.42 -2.56
C TYR A 100 -11.25 -15.36 -3.34
N GLY A 101 -11.08 -15.49 -4.65
CA GLY A 101 -10.37 -14.49 -5.46
C GLY A 101 -10.95 -13.07 -5.30
N TRP A 102 -12.27 -12.96 -5.10
CA TRP A 102 -12.93 -11.68 -4.81
C TRP A 102 -12.45 -11.03 -3.50
N CYS A 103 -12.04 -11.81 -2.49
CA CYS A 103 -11.48 -11.28 -1.25
C CYS A 103 -10.18 -10.51 -1.52
N MET A 104 -9.26 -11.12 -2.29
CA MET A 104 -8.04 -10.43 -2.73
C MET A 104 -8.38 -9.16 -3.51
N SER A 105 -9.35 -9.26 -4.41
CA SER A 105 -9.73 -8.14 -5.26
C SER A 105 -10.24 -6.94 -4.47
N TYR A 106 -11.09 -7.16 -3.47
CA TYR A 106 -11.53 -6.10 -2.54
C TYR A 106 -10.40 -5.59 -1.66
N CYS A 107 -9.52 -6.44 -1.14
CA CYS A 107 -8.34 -5.97 -0.40
C CYS A 107 -7.47 -5.04 -1.26
N MET A 108 -7.25 -5.41 -2.52
CA MET A 108 -6.40 -4.67 -3.46
C MET A 108 -6.98 -3.32 -3.90
N LEU A 109 -8.25 -3.02 -3.61
CA LEU A 109 -8.79 -1.67 -3.84
C LEU A 109 -8.02 -0.60 -3.06
N VAL A 110 -7.42 -0.94 -1.92
CA VAL A 110 -6.60 -0.02 -1.12
C VAL A 110 -5.41 0.55 -1.90
N GLU A 111 -4.94 -0.16 -2.93
CA GLU A 111 -3.84 0.29 -3.78
C GLU A 111 -4.21 1.48 -4.67
N ILE A 112 -5.49 1.78 -4.87
CA ILE A 112 -5.93 3.04 -5.48
C ILE A 112 -5.45 4.21 -4.62
N ASN A 113 -5.60 4.11 -3.29
CA ASN A 113 -5.14 5.16 -2.38
C ASN A 113 -3.61 5.23 -2.35
N THR A 114 -2.91 4.09 -2.36
CA THR A 114 -1.45 4.06 -2.50
C THR A 114 -1.02 4.78 -3.78
N TRP A 115 -1.61 4.43 -4.93
CA TRP A 115 -1.29 5.04 -6.21
C TRP A 115 -1.52 6.55 -6.21
N LEU A 116 -2.64 7.03 -5.67
CA LEU A 116 -2.95 8.46 -5.56
C LEU A 116 -1.94 9.20 -4.66
N LEU A 117 -1.51 8.59 -3.56
CA LEU A 117 -0.46 9.14 -2.70
C LEU A 117 0.85 9.32 -3.48
N ILE A 118 1.21 8.35 -4.32
CA ILE A 118 2.42 8.40 -5.12
C ILE A 118 2.28 9.40 -6.28
N ALA A 119 1.13 9.44 -6.93
CA ALA A 119 0.86 10.37 -8.01
C ALA A 119 0.96 11.81 -7.53
N LYS A 120 0.37 12.15 -6.38
CA LYS A 120 0.39 13.53 -5.87
C LYS A 120 1.78 14.01 -5.43
N ARG A 121 2.71 13.11 -5.08
CA ARG A 121 4.11 13.50 -4.76
C ARG A 121 4.99 13.65 -6.00
N THR A 122 4.66 12.93 -7.08
CA THR A 122 5.46 12.92 -8.31
C THR A 122 4.98 13.95 -9.33
N ILE A 123 3.67 14.11 -9.50
CA ILE A 123 3.07 15.02 -10.49
C ILE A 123 2.94 16.42 -9.88
N ARG A 124 3.70 17.39 -10.43
CA ARG A 124 3.79 18.77 -9.91
C ARG A 124 2.98 19.81 -10.70
N VAL A 125 2.06 19.37 -11.55
CA VAL A 125 1.14 20.27 -12.26
C VAL A 125 0.08 20.79 -11.27
N PRO A 126 -0.04 22.10 -11.00
CA PRO A 126 -0.84 22.62 -9.87
C PRO A 126 -2.29 22.13 -9.83
N VAL A 127 -3.01 22.24 -10.96
CA VAL A 127 -4.42 21.83 -11.05
C VAL A 127 -4.58 20.32 -10.84
N VAL A 128 -3.71 19.52 -11.48
CA VAL A 128 -3.73 18.05 -11.33
C VAL A 128 -3.39 17.64 -9.91
N ASN A 129 -2.43 18.33 -9.28
CA ASN A 129 -2.01 18.04 -7.92
C ASN A 129 -3.16 18.26 -6.91
N GLN A 130 -3.93 19.34 -7.05
CA GLN A 130 -5.12 19.59 -6.23
C GLN A 130 -6.17 18.49 -6.36
N LEU A 131 -6.43 18.02 -7.59
CA LEU A 131 -7.35 16.91 -7.84
C LEU A 131 -6.83 15.60 -7.23
N LEU A 132 -5.56 15.29 -7.40
CA LEU A 132 -4.93 14.10 -6.81
C LEU A 132 -4.93 14.15 -5.29
N GLU A 133 -4.74 15.34 -4.70
CA GLU A 133 -4.81 15.54 -3.26
C GLU A 133 -6.22 15.30 -2.71
N ALA A 134 -7.25 15.88 -3.34
CA ALA A 134 -8.64 15.63 -2.98
C ALA A 134 -9.00 14.14 -3.12
N ALA A 135 -8.66 13.53 -4.26
CA ALA A 135 -8.89 12.10 -4.50
C ALA A 135 -8.14 11.22 -3.49
N PHE A 136 -6.92 11.57 -3.13
CA PHE A 136 -6.15 10.87 -2.10
C PHE A 136 -6.88 10.90 -0.75
N TYR A 137 -7.33 12.07 -0.28
CA TYR A 137 -7.99 12.14 1.03
C TYR A 137 -9.35 11.45 1.04
N ILE A 138 -10.14 11.60 -0.02
CA ILE A 138 -11.43 10.90 -0.17
C ILE A 138 -11.20 9.38 -0.14
N SER A 139 -10.31 8.87 -1.00
CA SER A 139 -10.00 7.43 -1.05
C SER A 139 -9.35 6.93 0.24
N TRP A 140 -8.57 7.75 0.94
CA TRP A 140 -7.95 7.40 2.21
C TRP A 140 -9.02 7.15 3.29
N VAL A 141 -10.00 8.04 3.41
CA VAL A 141 -11.11 7.85 4.35
C VAL A 141 -11.93 6.63 3.97
N LEU A 142 -12.40 6.57 2.72
CA LEU A 142 -13.29 5.51 2.26
C LEU A 142 -12.63 4.14 2.28
N LEU A 143 -11.44 4.00 1.69
CA LEU A 143 -10.80 2.70 1.51
C LEU A 143 -10.07 2.27 2.77
N ARG A 144 -9.16 3.10 3.34
CA ARG A 144 -8.32 2.67 4.45
C ARG A 144 -9.01 2.70 5.81
N ASN A 145 -9.89 3.68 6.05
CA ASN A 145 -10.46 3.90 7.38
C ASN A 145 -11.88 3.36 7.57
N ILE A 146 -12.62 3.10 6.48
CA ILE A 146 -13.99 2.56 6.54
C ILE A 146 -14.04 1.17 5.92
N PHE A 147 -13.69 1.03 4.64
CA PHE A 147 -13.85 -0.21 3.90
C PHE A 147 -12.91 -1.32 4.38
N TYR A 148 -11.62 -1.03 4.56
CA TYR A 148 -10.64 -2.03 4.97
C TYR A 148 -10.92 -2.65 6.36
N PRO A 149 -11.30 -1.86 7.39
CA PRO A 149 -11.79 -2.42 8.65
C PRO A 149 -13.10 -3.20 8.51
N TYR A 150 -14.03 -2.74 7.66
CA TYR A 150 -15.28 -3.45 7.39
C TYR A 150 -15.02 -4.86 6.83
N LEU A 151 -13.98 -5.05 6.00
CA LEU A 151 -13.61 -6.35 5.47
C LEU A 151 -13.24 -7.38 6.55
N ILE A 152 -12.82 -6.97 7.75
CA ILE A 152 -12.57 -7.89 8.87
C ILE A 152 -13.85 -8.69 9.19
N PHE A 153 -14.98 -7.99 9.29
CA PHE A 153 -16.27 -8.61 9.58
C PHE A 153 -16.75 -9.50 8.43
N VAL A 154 -16.49 -9.08 7.19
CA VAL A 154 -16.82 -9.86 5.99
C VAL A 154 -16.04 -11.18 5.98
N PHE A 155 -14.73 -11.14 6.21
CA PHE A 155 -13.89 -12.33 6.20
C PHE A 155 -14.10 -13.21 7.42
N TYR A 156 -14.42 -12.63 8.57
CA TYR A 156 -14.87 -13.39 9.72
C TYR A 156 -16.13 -14.21 9.41
N ARG A 157 -17.11 -13.63 8.72
CA ARG A 157 -18.30 -14.37 8.26
C ARG A 157 -17.97 -15.47 7.26
N GLN A 158 -17.03 -15.24 6.34
CA GLN A 158 -16.56 -16.28 5.42
C GLN A 158 -15.91 -17.45 6.16
N TRP A 159 -15.10 -17.18 7.18
CA TRP A 159 -14.53 -18.21 8.03
C TRP A 159 -15.60 -18.97 8.82
N GLN A 160 -16.63 -18.31 9.35
CA GLN A 160 -17.74 -18.98 10.03
C GLN A 160 -18.51 -19.92 9.09
N GLU A 161 -18.74 -19.49 7.85
CA GLU A 161 -19.38 -20.32 6.84
C GLU A 161 -18.52 -21.55 6.51
N GLU A 162 -17.22 -21.36 6.28
CA GLU A 162 -16.31 -22.47 6.01
C GLU A 162 -16.18 -23.42 7.20
N THR A 163 -16.25 -22.89 8.43
CA THR A 163 -16.29 -23.68 9.66
C THR A 163 -17.52 -24.57 9.72
N ARG A 164 -18.68 -24.05 9.29
CA ARG A 164 -19.93 -24.83 9.21
C ARG A 164 -19.84 -25.95 8.18
N ILE A 165 -19.23 -25.68 7.02
CA ILE A 165 -19.08 -26.65 5.94
C ILE A 165 -18.07 -27.74 6.31
N SER A 166 -16.92 -27.35 6.85
CA SER A 166 -15.84 -28.27 7.22
C SER A 166 -16.07 -29.02 8.54
N GLY A 167 -17.02 -28.55 9.37
CA GLY A 167 -17.29 -29.09 10.70
C GLY A 167 -16.22 -28.76 11.75
N THR A 168 -15.26 -27.89 11.42
CA THR A 168 -14.15 -27.51 12.31
C THR A 168 -13.74 -26.05 12.10
N PRO A 169 -13.44 -25.29 13.18
CA PRO A 169 -12.92 -23.92 13.05
C PRO A 169 -11.50 -23.89 12.47
N TRP A 170 -10.80 -25.03 12.46
CA TRP A 170 -9.43 -25.19 11.99
C TRP A 170 -9.39 -25.41 10.47
N ASN A 171 -9.80 -24.40 9.71
CA ASN A 171 -9.72 -24.37 8.26
C ASN A 171 -8.83 -23.22 7.78
N ALA A 172 -8.33 -23.32 6.54
CA ALA A 172 -7.39 -22.35 5.98
C ALA A 172 -7.93 -20.91 5.93
N ILE A 173 -9.26 -20.74 5.86
CA ILE A 173 -9.91 -19.43 5.78
C ILE A 173 -9.83 -18.68 7.11
N GLY A 174 -9.60 -19.37 8.24
CA GLY A 174 -9.43 -18.75 9.56
C GLY A 174 -8.27 -17.74 9.64
N ILE A 175 -7.26 -17.86 8.76
CA ILE A 175 -6.15 -16.90 8.72
C ILE A 175 -6.56 -15.54 8.11
N THR A 176 -7.62 -15.51 7.30
CA THR A 176 -8.04 -14.31 6.56
C THR A 176 -8.45 -13.15 7.48
N PRO A 177 -9.32 -13.29 8.49
CA PRO A 177 -9.60 -12.19 9.42
C PRO A 177 -8.36 -11.79 10.23
N ILE A 178 -7.45 -12.71 10.54
CA ILE A 178 -6.22 -12.41 11.30
C ILE A 178 -5.30 -11.49 10.50
N PHE A 179 -5.00 -11.85 9.24
CA PHE A 179 -4.21 -10.99 8.36
C PHE A 179 -4.91 -9.67 8.05
N GLN A 180 -6.24 -9.68 7.87
CA GLN A 180 -6.99 -8.45 7.67
C GLN A 180 -6.91 -7.51 8.88
N VAL A 181 -6.96 -8.02 10.12
CA VAL A 181 -6.76 -7.23 11.34
C VAL A 181 -5.35 -6.64 11.36
N ALA A 182 -4.31 -7.44 11.07
CA ALA A 182 -2.94 -6.97 11.05
C ALA A 182 -2.73 -5.84 10.03
N LEU A 183 -3.21 -6.02 8.80
CA LEU A 183 -3.12 -5.01 7.74
C LEU A 183 -3.96 -3.77 8.05
N THR A 184 -5.12 -3.93 8.70
CA THR A 184 -5.92 -2.80 9.20
C THR A 184 -5.18 -2.03 10.30
N GLY A 185 -4.49 -2.72 11.21
CA GLY A 185 -3.65 -2.09 12.22
C GLY A 185 -2.54 -1.25 11.60
N LEU A 186 -1.89 -1.74 10.55
CA LEU A 186 -0.90 -0.97 9.78
C LEU A 186 -1.51 0.26 9.10
N ASN A 187 -2.72 0.14 8.55
CA ASN A 187 -3.46 1.27 8.01
C ASN A 187 -3.70 2.36 9.07
N TYR A 188 -4.13 1.98 10.27
CA TYR A 188 -4.31 2.93 11.36
C TYR A 188 -2.99 3.54 11.86
N TYR A 189 -1.91 2.76 11.92
CA TYR A 189 -0.58 3.29 12.23
C TYR A 189 -0.16 4.40 11.25
N TRP A 190 -0.38 4.21 9.95
CA TRP A 190 -0.11 5.26 8.95
C TRP A 190 -1.09 6.42 9.02
N THR A 191 -2.37 6.18 9.33
CA THR A 191 -3.36 7.23 9.60
C THR A 191 -2.92 8.13 10.75
N LEU A 192 -2.49 7.55 11.88
CA LEU A 192 -1.98 8.30 13.02
C LEU A 192 -0.73 9.09 12.64
N SER A 193 0.18 8.49 11.88
CA SER A 193 1.39 9.15 11.38
C SER A 193 1.08 10.34 10.44
N LEU A 194 -0.03 10.29 9.71
CA LEU A 194 -0.49 11.36 8.83
C LEU A 194 -1.09 12.52 9.62
N VAL A 195 -1.93 12.21 10.61
CA VAL A 195 -2.68 13.19 11.43
C VAL A 195 -1.78 13.86 12.48
N MET A 196 -0.91 13.10 13.14
CA MET A 196 -0.08 13.58 14.26
C MET A 196 1.20 14.28 13.82
N LYS A 197 1.36 14.58 12.52
CA LYS A 197 2.58 15.18 11.99
C LYS A 197 2.85 16.52 12.70
N PRO A 198 3.96 16.66 13.46
CA PRO A 198 4.23 17.89 14.18
C PRO A 198 4.28 19.06 13.20
N SER A 199 3.49 20.10 13.47
CA SER A 199 3.59 21.36 12.72
C SER A 199 5.03 21.86 12.86
N LYS A 200 5.71 22.09 11.73
CA LYS A 200 7.03 22.72 11.75
C LYS A 200 6.86 24.10 12.39
N LYS A 201 7.13 24.22 13.70
CA LYS A 201 7.29 25.52 14.34
C LYS A 201 8.36 26.24 13.54
N LYS A 202 8.01 27.36 12.91
CA LYS A 202 8.98 28.32 12.39
C LYS A 202 9.88 28.68 13.57
N GLN A 203 11.15 28.28 13.49
CA GLN A 203 12.18 28.88 14.34
C GLN A 203 12.25 30.34 13.87
N LEU A 204 11.67 31.23 14.69
CA LEU A 204 11.90 32.67 14.63
C LEU A 204 13.32 32.95 15.16
#